data_AF-A0A8H7L494-F1
#
_entry.id   AF-A0A8H7L494-F1
#
_cell.length_a   1.000
_cell.length_b   1.000
_cell.length_c   1.000
_cell.angle_alpha   90.00
_cell.angle_beta   90.00
_cell.angle_gamma   90.00
#
_symmetry.space_group_name_H-M   'P 1'
#
loop_
_entity.id
_entity.type
_entity.pdbx_description
1 polymer ?
#
loop_
_entity_poly.entity_id
_entity_poly.type
_entity_poly.pdbx_seq_one_letter_code
_entity_poly.pdbx_strand_id
1 'polypeptide(L)'
;MDRIPFIAIERASVRLRADGRFGEEDFTLNPQIYCKKYPHRILVRSRPDETSKDAVMWWTPTDDNFEKVALTSYHHLGRFRSNKIKVIDDLTWALRVRAFELIASKPEADWSVLEGLIANMRYGVMRLKHNPYTFMEMVMDVAQTQRLYLDGMAMCDYIQDNWANRLHSVGPLYHRTRTEFVGAWSSDPSMVQLLHHSGIPVYFVRLSASLPPEHNHATTPRIMRCESIVTADWGLPPRYTGIPGDALHSATSALNSYGDLEKFFCDFNAKGVVLPVGQRGDMHVPDHSPPKSRSRSKKPKYPQPKSTSHSVPVRDKWQEITGDFVPETIPHWSKALHSVNRNDRSPIIAPKDFTGYRFPDPGMLVFSSNRRERNLFNWLLIRDACVRRLMHDISSTSGVPRGFSNELWRMILGVEFSEGDKEAAESLAVHSRNPAIGRSASHSERRQAAIAIFGQPPDGHNHTAVQWKKHTIPWGTFFEHDPLLVREILWEIHQYSFQFDLIALDRYLCPELWKEDSTGRQNLASRAIGCDNCFIVRETPPQNFGLASEDDTERMNAYHSLGELMMPWPTTGASPSTTDAPHAYREAAARRYCQSFAKAFGRPPILPKLVPSRNHMRCRLPYKR
;
A
#
# COMPACT_ATOMS: atom_id res chain seq x y z
N MET A 1 39.99 -8.72 -17.87
CA MET A 1 38.52 -8.58 -17.72
C MET A 1 37.92 -9.55 -18.72
N ASP A 2 37.60 -10.75 -18.27
CA ASP A 2 37.56 -11.91 -19.18
C ASP A 2 36.11 -12.27 -19.52
N ARG A 3 35.24 -11.27 -19.41
CA ARG A 3 33.78 -11.33 -19.54
C ARG A 3 33.33 -10.03 -20.21
N ILE A 4 32.64 -10.14 -21.36
CA ILE A 4 31.92 -9.02 -21.96
C ILE A 4 30.46 -9.11 -21.52
N PRO A 5 29.86 -8.04 -20.95
CA PRO A 5 28.45 -8.02 -20.57
C PRO A 5 27.55 -8.06 -21.81
N PHE A 6 26.33 -8.55 -21.67
CA PHE A 6 25.32 -8.37 -22.71
C PHE A 6 24.91 -6.88 -22.78
N ILE A 7 24.87 -6.33 -24.00
CA ILE A 7 24.45 -4.96 -24.28
C ILE A 7 23.37 -4.99 -25.35
N ALA A 8 22.16 -4.54 -25.01
CA ALA A 8 21.11 -4.28 -25.98
C ALA A 8 21.42 -2.97 -26.73
N ILE A 9 21.68 -3.04 -28.03
CA ILE A 9 22.09 -1.87 -28.84
C ILE A 9 20.87 -1.19 -29.48
N GLU A 10 20.10 -1.93 -30.29
CA GLU A 10 19.02 -1.35 -31.11
C GLU A 10 17.70 -1.23 -30.35
N ARG A 11 17.35 -2.23 -29.53
CA ARG A 11 16.06 -2.32 -28.85
C ARG A 11 16.16 -3.12 -27.55
N ALA A 12 15.96 -2.44 -26.43
CA ALA A 12 15.84 -3.04 -25.11
C ALA A 12 14.37 -3.26 -24.73
N SER A 13 14.07 -4.20 -23.83
CA SER A 13 12.71 -4.58 -23.40
C SER A 13 12.64 -4.79 -21.88
N VAL A 14 12.51 -3.69 -21.14
CA VAL A 14 12.42 -3.68 -19.66
C VAL A 14 11.23 -4.52 -19.19
N ARG A 15 11.50 -5.75 -18.72
CA ARG A 15 10.53 -6.76 -18.32
C ARG A 15 10.83 -7.28 -16.92
N LEU A 16 9.80 -7.45 -16.10
CA LEU A 16 9.93 -7.85 -14.71
C LEU A 16 10.12 -9.37 -14.60
N ARG A 17 11.30 -9.79 -14.15
CA ARG A 17 11.72 -11.19 -14.07
C ARG A 17 11.23 -11.87 -12.80
N ALA A 18 11.40 -13.19 -12.72
CA ALA A 18 10.96 -14.00 -11.58
C ALA A 18 11.61 -13.59 -10.24
N ASP A 19 12.79 -12.95 -10.27
CA ASP A 19 13.46 -12.39 -9.09
C ASP A 19 13.08 -10.93 -8.76
N GLY A 20 12.12 -10.33 -9.48
CA GLY A 20 11.71 -8.94 -9.33
C GLY A 20 12.66 -7.91 -9.97
N ARG A 21 13.75 -8.35 -10.59
CA ARG A 21 14.67 -7.47 -11.34
C ARG A 21 14.23 -7.35 -12.80
N PHE A 22 14.94 -6.55 -13.59
CA PHE A 22 14.67 -6.42 -15.03
C PHE A 22 15.46 -7.38 -15.91
N GLY A 23 16.39 -8.15 -15.33
CA GLY A 23 17.27 -9.07 -16.05
C GLY A 23 18.38 -8.31 -16.76
N GLU A 24 18.45 -8.40 -18.08
CA GLU A 24 19.54 -7.80 -18.86
C GLU A 24 19.54 -6.26 -18.81
N GLU A 25 18.35 -5.66 -18.72
CA GLU A 25 18.13 -4.21 -18.59
C GLU A 25 18.24 -3.66 -17.15
N ASP A 26 18.58 -4.47 -16.14
CA ASP A 26 18.70 -3.96 -14.77
C ASP A 26 20.06 -3.32 -14.51
N PHE A 27 20.07 -2.01 -14.21
CA PHE A 27 21.28 -1.24 -13.95
C PHE A 27 22.02 -1.64 -12.66
N THR A 28 21.40 -2.48 -11.81
CA THR A 28 22.04 -3.06 -10.62
C THR A 28 22.76 -4.40 -10.89
N LEU A 29 22.64 -4.92 -12.12
CA LEU A 29 23.26 -6.18 -12.57
C LEU A 29 24.22 -5.98 -13.74
N ASN A 30 23.85 -5.13 -14.71
CA ASN A 30 24.58 -4.94 -15.97
C ASN A 30 24.88 -3.46 -16.26
N PRO A 31 26.02 -3.16 -16.93
CA PRO A 31 26.33 -1.83 -17.41
C PRO A 31 25.25 -1.31 -18.36
N GLN A 32 24.73 -0.12 -18.10
CA GLN A 32 23.76 0.55 -18.97
C GLN A 32 24.43 1.67 -19.77
N ILE A 33 23.70 2.22 -20.74
CA ILE A 33 24.14 3.38 -21.50
C ILE A 33 24.41 4.57 -20.56
N TYR A 34 25.46 5.35 -20.81
CA TYR A 34 25.67 6.59 -20.08
C TYR A 34 24.52 7.59 -20.39
N CYS A 35 23.88 8.09 -19.34
CA CYS A 35 22.75 9.02 -19.44
C CYS A 35 23.00 10.26 -18.57
N LYS A 36 23.01 11.45 -19.19
CA LYS A 36 23.25 12.74 -18.51
C LYS A 36 22.19 13.08 -17.45
N LYS A 37 20.99 12.50 -17.55
CA LYS A 37 19.89 12.64 -16.57
C LYS A 37 20.06 11.75 -15.32
N TYR A 38 20.86 10.69 -15.42
CA TYR A 38 21.15 9.76 -14.31
C TYR A 38 22.66 9.52 -14.16
N PRO A 39 23.48 10.59 -14.02
CA PRO A 39 24.94 10.51 -14.15
C PRO A 39 25.60 9.72 -13.02
N HIS A 40 24.95 9.66 -11.84
CA HIS A 40 25.38 8.86 -10.69
C HIS A 40 25.41 7.35 -10.98
N ARG A 41 24.66 6.83 -11.96
CA ARG A 41 24.56 5.37 -12.19
C ARG A 41 25.86 4.70 -12.61
N ILE A 42 26.85 5.47 -13.05
CA ILE A 42 28.22 4.98 -13.29
C ILE A 42 28.91 4.46 -12.02
N LEU A 43 28.39 4.82 -10.84
CA LEU A 43 28.88 4.44 -9.51
C LEU A 43 28.02 3.35 -8.84
N VAL A 44 27.05 2.77 -9.55
CA VAL A 44 26.27 1.65 -9.02
C VAL A 44 27.22 0.47 -8.82
N ARG A 45 27.25 -0.03 -7.58
CA ARG A 45 28.22 -1.03 -7.14
C ARG A 45 27.88 -2.40 -7.72
N SER A 46 28.91 -3.20 -7.99
CA SER A 46 28.77 -4.62 -8.30
C SER A 46 28.39 -5.42 -7.05
N ARG A 47 27.79 -6.61 -7.23
CA ARG A 47 27.53 -7.54 -6.12
C ARG A 47 28.85 -7.87 -5.39
N PRO A 48 28.94 -7.65 -4.06
CA PRO A 48 30.10 -8.04 -3.27
C PRO A 48 30.06 -9.55 -2.94
N ASP A 49 31.14 -10.07 -2.38
CA ASP A 49 31.19 -11.44 -1.86
C ASP A 49 30.09 -11.70 -0.82
N GLU A 50 29.59 -12.94 -0.75
CA GLU A 50 28.49 -13.35 0.14
C GLU A 50 28.79 -13.20 1.64
N THR A 51 30.05 -12.99 2.01
CA THR A 51 30.48 -12.65 3.38
C THR A 51 30.18 -11.20 3.75
N SER A 52 29.94 -10.33 2.78
CA SER A 52 29.56 -8.94 3.01
C SER A 52 28.09 -8.83 3.43
N LYS A 53 27.81 -8.03 4.46
CA LYS A 53 26.43 -7.65 4.84
C LYS A 53 25.65 -7.04 3.67
N ASP A 54 26.34 -6.34 2.76
CA ASP A 54 25.75 -5.62 1.62
C ASP A 54 25.26 -6.59 0.54
N ALA A 55 25.70 -7.87 0.54
CA ALA A 55 25.23 -8.90 -0.40
C ALA A 55 23.71 -9.14 -0.32
N VAL A 56 23.06 -8.77 0.79
CA VAL A 56 21.59 -8.78 0.91
C VAL A 56 20.89 -7.90 -0.13
N MET A 57 21.60 -6.95 -0.76
CA MET A 57 21.05 -6.11 -1.82
C MET A 57 20.99 -6.79 -3.20
N TRP A 58 21.58 -7.99 -3.35
CA TRP A 58 21.43 -8.87 -4.51
C TRP A 58 20.77 -10.22 -4.19
N TRP A 59 20.33 -10.40 -2.94
CA TRP A 59 19.56 -11.57 -2.52
C TRP A 59 18.14 -11.55 -3.11
N THR A 60 17.52 -12.72 -3.26
CA THR A 60 16.16 -12.89 -3.79
C THR A 60 15.35 -13.75 -2.81
N PRO A 61 14.10 -13.37 -2.43
CA PRO A 61 13.27 -14.18 -1.55
C PRO A 61 12.86 -15.53 -2.16
N THR A 62 12.53 -16.47 -1.28
CA THR A 62 12.01 -17.82 -1.58
C THR A 62 10.74 -18.07 -0.78
N ASP A 63 9.98 -19.14 -1.07
CA ASP A 63 8.74 -19.46 -0.34
C ASP A 63 8.94 -19.62 1.17
N ASP A 64 10.11 -20.09 1.62
CA ASP A 64 10.53 -20.15 3.04
C ASP A 64 10.53 -18.78 3.75
N ASN A 65 10.42 -17.68 2.99
CA ASN A 65 10.38 -16.31 3.50
C ASN A 65 8.97 -15.70 3.46
N PHE A 66 7.95 -16.46 3.06
CA PHE A 66 6.58 -16.00 2.84
C PHE A 66 5.59 -16.70 3.76
N GLU A 67 5.25 -16.04 4.87
CA GLU A 67 4.29 -16.56 5.84
C GLU A 67 2.86 -16.25 5.39
N LYS A 68 2.14 -17.25 4.89
CA LYS A 68 0.73 -17.10 4.47
C LYS A 68 -0.14 -16.66 5.65
N VAL A 69 -1.06 -15.73 5.39
CA VAL A 69 -2.06 -15.29 6.38
C VAL A 69 -3.02 -16.45 6.65
N ALA A 70 -3.18 -16.83 7.91
CA ALA A 70 -4.11 -17.88 8.32
C ALA A 70 -5.54 -17.35 8.44
N LEU A 71 -6.54 -18.22 8.25
CA LEU A 71 -7.96 -17.95 8.48
C LEU A 71 -8.50 -16.67 7.77
N THR A 72 -8.05 -16.44 6.54
CA THR A 72 -8.58 -15.43 5.61
C THR A 72 -9.13 -16.08 4.34
N SER A 73 -10.12 -15.45 3.70
CA SER A 73 -10.62 -15.81 2.36
C SER A 73 -9.55 -15.78 1.26
N TYR A 74 -8.42 -15.09 1.47
CA TYR A 74 -7.41 -14.84 0.44
C TYR A 74 -6.13 -15.66 0.69
N HIS A 75 -6.19 -16.98 0.48
CA HIS A 75 -5.10 -17.93 0.80
C HIS A 75 -3.76 -17.70 0.05
N HIS A 76 -3.76 -16.83 -0.96
CA HIS A 76 -2.56 -16.41 -1.69
C HIS A 76 -1.83 -15.22 -1.02
N LEU A 77 -2.39 -14.66 0.06
CA LEU A 77 -1.78 -13.57 0.82
C LEU A 77 -0.89 -14.07 1.94
N GLY A 78 0.19 -13.34 2.18
CA GLY A 78 1.18 -13.61 3.21
C GLY A 78 1.96 -12.36 3.61
N ARG A 79 2.88 -12.53 4.55
CA ARG A 79 3.75 -11.49 5.13
C ARG A 79 5.21 -11.92 4.97
N PHE A 80 6.10 -10.94 4.83
CA PHE A 80 7.52 -11.21 4.65
C PHE A 80 8.16 -11.64 5.99
N ARG A 81 8.56 -12.90 6.09
CA ARG A 81 9.15 -13.51 7.29
C ARG A 81 10.60 -13.92 7.01
N SER A 82 11.53 -12.98 7.17
CA SER A 82 12.97 -13.25 7.05
C SER A 82 13.81 -12.31 7.91
N ASN A 83 14.88 -12.80 8.51
CA ASN A 83 15.86 -11.96 9.21
C ASN A 83 16.56 -10.97 8.26
N LYS A 84 16.59 -11.25 6.95
CA LYS A 84 17.11 -10.35 5.91
C LYS A 84 16.40 -9.00 5.91
N ILE A 85 15.12 -8.91 6.33
CA ILE A 85 14.40 -7.63 6.42
C ILE A 85 15.09 -6.65 7.37
N LYS A 86 15.67 -7.15 8.48
CA LYS A 86 16.41 -6.31 9.43
C LYS A 86 17.71 -5.82 8.80
N VAL A 87 18.45 -6.68 8.10
CA VAL A 87 19.71 -6.27 7.45
C VAL A 87 19.46 -5.19 6.38
N ILE A 88 18.36 -5.30 5.63
CA ILE A 88 17.93 -4.25 4.69
C ILE A 88 17.55 -2.96 5.44
N ASP A 89 16.78 -3.05 6.52
CA ASP A 89 16.38 -1.90 7.36
C ASP A 89 17.62 -1.18 7.96
N ASP A 90 18.56 -1.92 8.56
CA ASP A 90 19.80 -1.40 9.14
C ASP A 90 20.67 -0.68 8.06
N LEU A 91 20.76 -1.25 6.85
CA LEU A 91 21.52 -0.64 5.74
C LEU A 91 20.83 0.60 5.15
N THR A 92 19.51 0.54 4.93
CA THR A 92 18.73 1.67 4.42
C THR A 92 18.64 2.80 5.45
N TRP A 93 18.66 2.49 6.76
CA TRP A 93 18.82 3.47 7.83
C TRP A 93 20.18 4.17 7.78
N ALA A 94 21.28 3.43 7.63
CA ALA A 94 22.61 4.01 7.51
C ALA A 94 22.73 4.97 6.30
N LEU A 95 22.14 4.60 5.14
CA LEU A 95 22.07 5.48 3.98
C LEU A 95 21.18 6.71 4.24
N ARG A 96 20.05 6.57 4.96
CA ARG A 96 19.21 7.72 5.35
C ARG A 96 19.99 8.74 6.19
N VAL A 97 20.75 8.28 7.19
CA VAL A 97 21.58 9.17 8.03
C VAL A 97 22.60 9.92 7.17
N ARG A 98 23.37 9.20 6.34
CA ARG A 98 24.34 9.80 5.39
C ARG A 98 23.68 10.81 4.43
N ALA A 99 22.48 10.54 3.95
CA ALA A 99 21.75 11.45 3.08
C ALA A 99 21.34 12.74 3.81
N PHE A 100 20.85 12.66 5.05
CA PHE A 100 20.54 13.84 5.86
C PHE A 100 21.79 14.68 6.18
N GLU A 101 22.93 14.04 6.49
CA GLU A 101 24.22 14.71 6.69
C GLU A 101 24.68 15.47 5.42
N LEU A 102 24.54 14.84 4.24
CA LEU A 102 24.85 15.48 2.96
C LEU A 102 23.93 16.68 2.67
N ILE A 103 22.61 16.53 2.88
CA ILE A 103 21.62 17.61 2.70
C ILE A 103 21.95 18.81 3.62
N ALA A 104 22.18 18.54 4.90
CA ALA A 104 22.55 19.56 5.88
C ALA A 104 23.89 20.27 5.55
N SER A 105 24.81 19.60 4.85
CA SER A 105 26.11 20.19 4.47
C SER A 105 26.04 21.21 3.32
N LYS A 106 24.97 21.20 2.49
CA LYS A 106 24.78 22.14 1.36
C LYS A 106 23.28 22.46 1.18
N PRO A 107 22.68 23.30 2.03
CA PRO A 107 21.24 23.57 1.99
C PRO A 107 20.75 24.27 0.72
N GLU A 108 21.64 24.97 0.00
CA GLU A 108 21.32 25.72 -1.25
C GLU A 108 21.20 24.83 -2.51
N ALA A 109 21.36 23.50 -2.39
CA ALA A 109 21.36 22.58 -3.53
C ALA A 109 19.98 21.94 -3.78
N ASP A 110 19.68 21.58 -5.03
CA ASP A 110 18.52 20.73 -5.34
C ASP A 110 18.77 19.29 -4.90
N TRP A 111 18.00 18.85 -3.90
CA TRP A 111 18.06 17.52 -3.32
C TRP A 111 16.89 16.61 -3.74
N SER A 112 15.94 17.11 -4.53
CA SER A 112 14.65 16.46 -4.82
C SER A 112 14.78 15.00 -5.31
N VAL A 113 15.79 14.71 -6.14
CA VAL A 113 16.08 13.36 -6.64
C VAL A 113 16.59 12.44 -5.52
N LEU A 114 17.48 12.94 -4.64
CA LEU A 114 17.99 12.16 -3.51
C LEU A 114 16.90 11.94 -2.46
N GLU A 115 16.15 12.98 -2.10
CA GLU A 115 15.04 12.88 -1.16
C GLU A 115 13.95 11.93 -1.67
N GLY A 116 13.63 12.00 -2.97
CA GLY A 116 12.71 11.07 -3.62
C GLY A 116 13.18 9.61 -3.58
N LEU A 117 14.46 9.34 -3.86
CA LEU A 117 15.05 8.00 -3.73
C LEU A 117 14.98 7.50 -2.28
N ILE A 118 15.41 8.32 -1.33
CA ILE A 118 15.52 7.99 0.10
C ILE A 118 14.14 7.78 0.73
N ALA A 119 13.15 8.60 0.38
CA ALA A 119 11.76 8.44 0.82
C ALA A 119 11.13 7.15 0.25
N ASN A 120 11.24 6.92 -1.07
CA ASN A 120 10.70 5.71 -1.69
C ASN A 120 11.38 4.43 -1.17
N MET A 121 12.67 4.47 -0.89
CA MET A 121 13.41 3.39 -0.22
C MET A 121 12.85 3.12 1.19
N ARG A 122 12.67 4.17 2.01
CA ARG A 122 12.01 4.05 3.34
C ARG A 122 10.62 3.42 3.18
N TYR A 123 9.83 3.88 2.21
CA TYR A 123 8.49 3.38 1.95
C TYR A 123 8.48 1.91 1.49
N GLY A 124 9.49 1.46 0.73
CA GLY A 124 9.68 0.05 0.39
C GLY A 124 9.88 -0.85 1.62
N VAL A 125 10.86 -0.51 2.48
CA VAL A 125 11.09 -1.24 3.75
C VAL A 125 9.85 -1.19 4.67
N MET A 126 9.17 -0.06 4.72
CA MET A 126 7.94 0.15 5.48
C MET A 126 6.80 -0.75 4.99
N ARG A 127 6.59 -0.88 3.66
CA ARG A 127 5.63 -1.86 3.12
C ARG A 127 6.08 -3.29 3.45
N LEU A 128 7.34 -3.64 3.21
CA LEU A 128 7.89 -4.99 3.46
C LEU A 128 7.67 -5.48 4.90
N LYS A 129 7.72 -4.58 5.88
CA LYS A 129 7.50 -4.90 7.31
C LYS A 129 6.04 -5.17 7.68
N HIS A 130 5.06 -4.59 6.97
CA HIS A 130 3.68 -4.47 7.49
C HIS A 130 2.56 -4.81 6.48
N ASN A 131 2.81 -4.76 5.18
CA ASN A 131 1.82 -4.99 4.13
C ASN A 131 1.58 -6.50 3.88
N PRO A 132 0.33 -6.93 3.58
CA PRO A 132 0.05 -8.24 3.01
C PRO A 132 0.34 -8.31 1.50
N TYR A 133 1.05 -9.35 1.08
CA TYR A 133 1.55 -9.55 -0.29
C TYR A 133 1.07 -10.86 -0.90
N THR A 134 1.02 -10.97 -2.22
CA THR A 134 1.28 -12.27 -2.88
C THR A 134 2.79 -12.53 -2.91
N PHE A 135 3.22 -13.79 -3.04
CA PHE A 135 4.65 -14.12 -3.10
C PHE A 135 5.41 -13.31 -4.18
N MET A 136 4.86 -13.23 -5.39
CA MET A 136 5.39 -12.43 -6.51
C MET A 136 5.69 -10.99 -6.09
N GLU A 137 4.74 -10.33 -5.43
CA GLU A 137 4.87 -8.91 -5.11
C GLU A 137 5.82 -8.64 -3.94
N MET A 138 5.95 -9.57 -3.01
CA MET A 138 6.99 -9.51 -1.98
C MET A 138 8.37 -9.54 -2.64
N VAL A 139 8.59 -10.42 -3.61
CA VAL A 139 9.82 -10.46 -4.41
C VAL A 139 10.03 -9.15 -5.18
N MET A 140 8.98 -8.61 -5.80
CA MET A 140 9.01 -7.33 -6.50
C MET A 140 9.37 -6.14 -5.59
N ASP A 141 8.78 -6.02 -4.41
CA ASP A 141 9.06 -4.93 -3.46
C ASP A 141 10.45 -5.06 -2.81
N VAL A 142 10.95 -6.29 -2.59
CA VAL A 142 12.35 -6.50 -2.19
C VAL A 142 13.28 -6.00 -3.29
N ALA A 143 13.14 -6.45 -4.53
CA ALA A 143 13.99 -6.04 -5.65
C ALA A 143 13.91 -4.52 -5.92
N GLN A 144 12.72 -3.90 -5.78
CA GLN A 144 12.56 -2.45 -5.88
C GLN A 144 13.27 -1.71 -4.74
N THR A 145 13.15 -2.19 -3.50
CA THR A 145 13.80 -1.58 -2.32
C THR A 145 15.32 -1.65 -2.43
N GLN A 146 15.85 -2.79 -2.88
CA GLN A 146 17.28 -2.97 -3.20
C GLN A 146 17.74 -2.00 -4.29
N ARG A 147 16.99 -1.88 -5.40
CA ARG A 147 17.31 -0.96 -6.50
C ARG A 147 17.35 0.49 -6.04
N LEU A 148 16.36 0.93 -5.25
CA LEU A 148 16.32 2.28 -4.67
C LEU A 148 17.48 2.55 -3.71
N TYR A 149 17.88 1.55 -2.91
CA TYR A 149 19.08 1.65 -2.06
C TYR A 149 20.36 1.80 -2.90
N LEU A 150 20.54 1.01 -3.96
CA LEU A 150 21.74 1.05 -4.80
C LEU A 150 21.85 2.34 -5.63
N ASP A 151 20.73 2.84 -6.16
CA ASP A 151 20.65 4.14 -6.85
C ASP A 151 20.92 5.30 -5.88
N GLY A 152 20.37 5.23 -4.66
CA GLY A 152 20.62 6.19 -3.58
C GLY A 152 22.06 6.19 -3.07
N MET A 153 22.68 5.01 -2.90
CA MET A 153 24.11 4.87 -2.59
C MET A 153 24.97 5.52 -3.67
N ALA A 154 24.69 5.24 -4.94
CA ALA A 154 25.41 5.82 -6.07
C ALA A 154 25.24 7.34 -6.16
N MET A 155 24.06 7.88 -5.86
CA MET A 155 23.80 9.32 -5.79
C MET A 155 24.53 9.99 -4.61
N CYS A 156 24.56 9.38 -3.43
CA CYS A 156 25.38 9.86 -2.31
C CYS A 156 26.88 9.83 -2.62
N ASP A 157 27.38 8.74 -3.22
CA ASP A 157 28.79 8.63 -3.67
C ASP A 157 29.10 9.72 -4.72
N TYR A 158 28.20 9.98 -5.68
CA TYR A 158 28.34 11.00 -6.72
C TYR A 158 28.48 12.42 -6.15
N ILE A 159 27.63 12.78 -5.18
CA ILE A 159 27.57 14.12 -4.58
C ILE A 159 28.69 14.35 -3.55
N GLN A 160 29.04 13.33 -2.77
CA GLN A 160 30.05 13.42 -1.72
C GLN A 160 31.46 13.56 -2.29
N ASP A 161 31.83 12.71 -3.25
CA ASP A 161 33.15 12.74 -3.91
C ASP A 161 33.24 13.80 -5.03
N ASN A 162 32.17 14.60 -5.24
CA ASN A 162 32.05 15.63 -6.26
C ASN A 162 32.35 15.13 -7.70
N TRP A 163 31.71 14.03 -8.10
CA TRP A 163 31.95 13.38 -9.39
C TRP A 163 31.59 14.25 -10.60
N ALA A 164 30.69 15.22 -10.46
CA ALA A 164 30.41 16.21 -11.50
C ALA A 164 31.67 16.99 -11.88
N ASN A 165 32.43 17.50 -10.91
CA ASN A 165 33.69 18.17 -11.17
C ASN A 165 34.78 17.17 -11.59
N ARG A 166 34.77 15.93 -11.08
CA ARG A 166 35.73 14.90 -11.49
C ARG A 166 35.63 14.60 -12.99
N LEU A 167 34.41 14.43 -13.50
CA LEU A 167 34.10 14.22 -14.92
C LEU A 167 34.38 15.44 -15.81
N HIS A 168 34.73 16.61 -15.25
CA HIS A 168 34.93 17.85 -16.01
C HIS A 168 36.26 18.57 -15.69
N SER A 169 37.13 17.97 -14.87
CA SER A 169 38.40 18.58 -14.47
C SER A 169 39.54 18.20 -15.41
N VAL A 170 40.40 19.18 -15.73
CA VAL A 170 41.58 19.02 -16.61
C VAL A 170 42.79 18.46 -15.81
N GLY A 171 42.51 17.50 -14.92
CA GLY A 171 43.51 16.91 -14.02
C GLY A 171 44.38 15.85 -14.71
N PRO A 172 45.65 15.67 -14.28
CA PRO A 172 46.55 14.72 -14.91
C PRO A 172 46.26 13.26 -14.53
N LEU A 173 46.46 12.39 -15.54
CA LEU A 173 46.68 10.93 -15.45
C LEU A 173 45.48 10.05 -15.01
N TYR A 174 45.14 9.14 -15.92
CA TYR A 174 44.25 7.98 -15.78
C TYR A 174 44.10 7.44 -14.36
N HIS A 175 42.90 7.50 -13.81
CA HIS A 175 42.57 6.78 -12.59
C HIS A 175 42.51 5.26 -12.86
N ARG A 176 43.01 4.46 -11.90
CA ARG A 176 42.87 3.00 -11.94
C ARG A 176 41.39 2.62 -12.00
N THR A 177 41.04 1.71 -12.91
CA THR A 177 39.66 1.21 -13.07
C THR A 177 39.14 0.61 -11.77
N ARG A 178 38.00 1.14 -11.29
CA ARG A 178 37.31 0.77 -10.05
C ARG A 178 36.36 -0.39 -10.32
N THR A 179 36.84 -1.61 -10.09
CA THR A 179 36.11 -2.87 -10.36
C THR A 179 34.95 -3.15 -9.40
N GLU A 180 34.83 -2.36 -8.32
CA GLU A 180 33.68 -2.39 -7.42
C GLU A 180 32.41 -1.77 -8.00
N PHE A 181 32.50 -1.10 -9.16
CA PHE A 181 31.34 -0.60 -9.91
C PHE A 181 30.95 -1.53 -11.05
N VAL A 182 29.66 -1.56 -11.38
CA VAL A 182 29.13 -2.23 -12.58
C VAL A 182 29.66 -1.50 -13.83
N GLY A 183 29.65 -0.17 -13.81
CA GLY A 183 30.10 0.68 -14.90
C GLY A 183 29.01 0.99 -15.94
N ALA A 184 29.42 1.45 -17.12
CA ALA A 184 28.52 1.93 -18.18
C ALA A 184 29.01 1.60 -19.59
N TRP A 185 28.21 1.89 -20.61
CA TRP A 185 28.63 1.83 -22.01
C TRP A 185 28.23 3.09 -22.79
N SER A 186 28.91 3.34 -23.91
CA SER A 186 28.63 4.47 -24.79
C SER A 186 29.11 4.17 -26.22
N SER A 187 28.44 4.77 -27.21
CA SER A 187 28.90 4.84 -28.60
C SER A 187 29.59 6.18 -28.94
N ASP A 188 29.55 7.16 -28.05
CA ASP A 188 30.35 8.40 -28.16
C ASP A 188 31.76 8.14 -27.59
N PRO A 189 32.83 8.20 -28.41
CA PRO A 189 34.21 7.99 -27.96
C PRO A 189 34.65 9.01 -26.91
N SER A 190 34.10 10.23 -26.94
CA SER A 190 34.42 11.31 -25.99
C SER A 190 33.98 10.91 -24.58
N MET A 191 32.73 10.44 -24.45
CA MET A 191 32.21 9.90 -23.18
C MET A 191 32.92 8.61 -22.74
N VAL A 192 33.29 7.72 -23.67
CA VAL A 192 34.10 6.53 -23.34
C VAL A 192 35.45 6.94 -22.73
N GLN A 193 36.16 7.85 -23.40
CA GLN A 193 37.43 8.37 -22.89
C GLN A 193 37.24 9.03 -21.53
N LEU A 194 36.22 9.86 -21.35
CA LEU A 194 35.96 10.57 -20.11
C LEU A 194 35.73 9.61 -18.93
N LEU A 195 34.89 8.59 -19.12
CA LEU A 195 34.60 7.59 -18.09
C LEU A 195 35.85 6.73 -17.78
N HIS A 196 36.61 6.35 -18.81
CA HIS A 196 37.83 5.56 -18.65
C HIS A 196 38.93 6.33 -17.88
N HIS A 197 39.21 7.59 -18.24
CA HIS A 197 40.16 8.43 -17.49
C HIS A 197 39.70 8.66 -16.05
N SER A 198 38.38 8.75 -15.82
CA SER A 198 37.76 8.86 -14.49
C SER A 198 37.81 7.55 -13.67
N GLY A 199 38.33 6.46 -14.22
CA GLY A 199 38.47 5.16 -13.54
C GLY A 199 37.18 4.33 -13.50
N ILE A 200 36.17 4.65 -14.31
CA ILE A 200 34.92 3.89 -14.41
C ILE A 200 35.10 2.73 -15.40
N PRO A 201 34.64 1.50 -15.09
CA PRO A 201 34.53 0.43 -16.09
C PRO A 201 33.60 0.87 -17.24
N VAL A 202 34.13 0.93 -18.46
CA VAL A 202 33.38 1.44 -19.61
C VAL A 202 33.59 0.61 -20.87
N TYR A 203 32.49 0.34 -21.60
CA TYR A 203 32.49 -0.42 -22.84
C TYR A 203 32.18 0.50 -24.02
N PHE A 204 33.04 0.49 -25.05
CA PHE A 204 32.84 1.24 -26.29
C PHE A 204 32.01 0.42 -27.29
N VAL A 205 30.80 0.86 -27.57
CA VAL A 205 29.88 0.19 -28.50
C VAL A 205 30.02 0.83 -29.88
N ARG A 206 30.38 0.04 -30.89
CA ARG A 206 30.52 0.46 -32.29
C ARG A 206 29.78 -0.49 -33.22
N LEU A 207 29.22 0.04 -34.31
CA LEU A 207 28.78 -0.79 -35.43
C LEU A 207 30.00 -1.45 -36.08
N SER A 208 29.90 -2.73 -36.46
CA SER A 208 30.97 -3.47 -37.14
C SER A 208 31.43 -2.78 -38.42
N ALA A 209 30.51 -2.24 -39.20
CA ALA A 209 30.78 -1.46 -40.41
C ALA A 209 31.55 -0.13 -40.16
N SER A 210 31.75 0.28 -38.90
CA SER A 210 32.59 1.44 -38.54
C SER A 210 34.04 1.06 -38.20
N LEU A 211 34.40 -0.22 -38.22
CA LEU A 211 35.74 -0.71 -37.89
C LEU A 211 36.58 -0.89 -39.17
N PRO A 212 37.83 -0.42 -39.21
CA PRO A 212 38.75 -0.74 -40.30
C PRO A 212 38.98 -2.25 -40.43
N PRO A 213 39.10 -2.82 -41.65
CA PRO A 213 39.35 -4.26 -41.86
C PRO A 213 40.63 -4.78 -41.19
N GLU A 214 41.60 -3.90 -40.93
CA GLU A 214 42.88 -4.20 -40.29
C GLU A 214 42.85 -4.15 -38.74
N HIS A 215 41.69 -3.96 -38.11
CA HIS A 215 41.56 -4.11 -36.66
C HIS A 215 41.66 -5.59 -36.24
N ASN A 216 42.85 -5.99 -35.80
CA ASN A 216 43.09 -7.32 -35.23
C ASN A 216 42.08 -7.65 -34.11
N HIS A 217 41.26 -8.68 -34.34
CA HIS A 217 40.37 -9.23 -33.32
C HIS A 217 41.18 -9.95 -32.23
N ALA A 218 41.54 -9.22 -31.18
CA ALA A 218 42.03 -9.84 -29.94
C ALA A 218 40.97 -10.82 -29.41
N THR A 219 41.41 -12.07 -29.18
CA THR A 219 40.67 -13.25 -28.69
C THR A 219 39.20 -12.99 -28.35
N THR A 220 38.28 -13.32 -29.26
CA THR A 220 36.83 -13.11 -29.09
C THR A 220 36.34 -13.62 -27.73
N PRO A 221 36.07 -12.75 -26.75
CA PRO A 221 35.64 -13.22 -25.44
C PRO A 221 34.24 -13.81 -25.57
N ARG A 222 33.96 -14.91 -24.85
CA ARG A 222 32.58 -15.37 -24.76
C ARG A 222 31.74 -14.26 -24.13
N ILE A 223 30.71 -13.81 -24.86
CA ILE A 223 29.65 -12.96 -24.29
C ILE A 223 28.90 -13.83 -23.29
N MET A 224 29.37 -13.80 -22.04
CA MET A 224 28.74 -14.50 -20.95
C MET A 224 27.71 -13.56 -20.34
N ARG A 225 26.44 -13.85 -20.62
CA ARG A 225 25.33 -13.40 -19.78
C ARG A 225 25.71 -13.68 -18.33
N CYS A 226 25.64 -12.66 -17.47
CA CYS A 226 26.01 -12.82 -16.08
C CYS A 226 25.11 -13.93 -15.47
N GLU A 227 25.72 -14.92 -14.82
CA GLU A 227 25.06 -16.17 -14.42
C GLU A 227 23.92 -15.95 -13.39
N SER A 228 23.88 -14.76 -12.78
CA SER A 228 22.81 -14.29 -11.89
C SER A 228 21.60 -13.68 -12.60
N ILE A 229 21.62 -13.50 -13.93
CA ILE A 229 20.51 -12.91 -14.69
C ILE A 229 19.39 -13.94 -14.86
N VAL A 230 18.29 -13.72 -14.14
CA VAL A 230 17.07 -14.50 -14.28
C VAL A 230 16.34 -14.09 -15.56
N THR A 231 16.14 -15.04 -16.47
CA THR A 231 15.45 -14.82 -17.76
C THR A 231 13.94 -15.05 -17.68
N ALA A 232 13.50 -15.99 -16.83
CA ALA A 232 12.10 -16.28 -16.54
C ALA A 232 11.37 -15.02 -16.04
N ASP A 233 10.11 -14.86 -16.42
CA ASP A 233 9.27 -13.71 -16.04
C ASP A 233 7.87 -14.14 -15.56
N TRP A 234 7.15 -13.20 -14.98
CA TRP A 234 5.80 -13.42 -14.43
C TRP A 234 4.67 -13.30 -15.48
N GLY A 235 4.98 -13.36 -16.78
CA GLY A 235 4.03 -13.13 -17.87
C GLY A 235 3.54 -11.68 -17.99
N LEU A 236 4.14 -10.75 -17.25
CA LEU A 236 3.76 -9.34 -17.21
C LEU A 236 4.19 -8.57 -18.48
N PRO A 237 3.42 -7.57 -18.92
CA PRO A 237 3.81 -6.74 -20.06
C PRO A 237 5.11 -5.96 -19.81
N PRO A 238 5.91 -5.67 -20.84
CA PRO A 238 7.10 -4.84 -20.71
C PRO A 238 6.74 -3.42 -20.27
N ARG A 239 7.51 -2.84 -19.34
CA ARG A 239 7.35 -1.43 -18.91
C ARG A 239 7.82 -0.45 -19.98
N TYR A 240 8.81 -0.86 -20.76
CA TYR A 240 9.37 -0.10 -21.86
C TYR A 240 9.86 -1.06 -22.94
N THR A 241 9.78 -0.65 -24.21
CA THR A 241 10.44 -1.37 -25.31
C THR A 241 10.82 -0.37 -26.39
N GLY A 242 12.12 -0.15 -26.60
CA GLY A 242 12.64 0.91 -27.47
C GLY A 242 14.15 1.07 -27.35
N ILE A 243 14.68 2.18 -27.85
CA ILE A 243 16.13 2.49 -27.88
C ILE A 243 16.64 2.71 -26.44
N PRO A 244 17.84 2.21 -26.07
CA PRO A 244 18.48 2.52 -24.79
C PRO A 244 18.71 4.03 -24.61
N GLY A 245 18.44 4.56 -23.41
CA GLY A 245 18.61 5.98 -23.09
C GLY A 245 17.70 6.41 -21.93
N ASP A 246 17.46 7.72 -21.81
CA ASP A 246 16.67 8.35 -20.74
C ASP A 246 15.33 7.65 -20.44
N ALA A 247 14.65 7.13 -21.47
CA ALA A 247 13.39 6.40 -21.32
C ALA A 247 13.57 5.02 -20.64
N LEU A 248 14.64 4.28 -20.97
CA LEU A 248 15.00 3.04 -20.29
C LEU A 248 15.42 3.30 -18.84
N HIS A 249 16.20 4.35 -18.59
CA HIS A 249 16.56 4.73 -17.22
C HIS A 249 15.32 5.13 -16.41
N SER A 250 14.40 5.90 -17.01
CA SER A 250 13.13 6.29 -16.36
C SER A 250 12.24 5.06 -16.08
N ALA A 251 12.16 4.10 -17.00
CA ALA A 251 11.38 2.87 -16.84
C ALA A 251 11.96 1.89 -15.81
N THR A 252 13.28 1.90 -15.60
CA THR A 252 13.96 1.12 -14.57
C THR A 252 13.96 1.81 -13.19
N SER A 253 13.86 3.14 -13.15
CA SER A 253 13.53 3.91 -11.93
C SER A 253 12.08 3.76 -11.49
N ALA A 254 11.16 3.52 -12.44
CA ALA A 254 9.72 3.56 -12.19
C ALA A 254 9.32 2.58 -11.07
N LEU A 255 8.60 3.09 -10.08
CA LEU A 255 8.07 2.30 -8.96
C LEU A 255 7.20 1.15 -9.49
N ASN A 256 7.09 0.07 -8.73
CA ASN A 256 6.21 -1.03 -9.09
C ASN A 256 4.75 -0.56 -9.04
N SER A 257 4.12 -0.37 -10.20
CA SER A 257 2.66 -0.41 -10.25
C SER A 257 2.24 -1.85 -10.03
N TYR A 258 1.57 -2.09 -8.92
CA TYR A 258 0.82 -3.31 -8.69
C TYR A 258 -0.43 -3.32 -9.59
N GLY A 259 -0.99 -4.51 -9.85
CA GLY A 259 -2.23 -4.60 -10.61
C GLY A 259 -3.36 -3.93 -9.84
N ASP A 260 -4.26 -3.21 -10.53
CA ASP A 260 -5.41 -2.54 -9.91
C ASP A 260 -6.20 -3.50 -9.01
N LEU A 261 -6.16 -3.26 -7.71
CA LEU A 261 -6.70 -4.18 -6.69
C LEU A 261 -8.20 -4.01 -6.46
N GLU A 262 -8.87 -3.06 -7.12
CA GLU A 262 -10.33 -3.08 -7.25
C GLU A 262 -10.79 -4.37 -7.93
N LYS A 263 -9.96 -4.93 -8.83
CA LYS A 263 -10.18 -6.24 -9.45
C LYS A 263 -10.19 -7.38 -8.42
N PHE A 264 -9.23 -7.46 -7.52
CA PHE A 264 -9.21 -8.55 -6.54
C PHE A 264 -10.36 -8.47 -5.52
N PHE A 265 -10.99 -7.30 -5.37
CA PHE A 265 -12.18 -7.10 -4.53
C PHE A 265 -13.51 -7.31 -5.27
N CYS A 266 -13.57 -6.88 -6.52
CA CYS A 266 -14.77 -6.78 -7.34
C CYS A 266 -14.37 -6.76 -8.84
N ASP A 267 -13.68 -7.80 -9.37
CA ASP A 267 -13.35 -7.86 -10.80
C ASP A 267 -14.63 -8.09 -11.61
N PHE A 268 -15.36 -7.01 -11.82
CA PHE A 268 -16.17 -6.85 -13.00
C PHE A 268 -15.19 -6.62 -14.14
N ASN A 269 -15.05 -7.61 -15.02
CA ASN A 269 -14.21 -7.48 -16.21
C ASN A 269 -14.64 -6.25 -17.06
N ALA A 270 -13.90 -5.94 -18.13
CA ALA A 270 -14.18 -4.77 -18.98
C ALA A 270 -15.61 -4.71 -19.61
N LYS A 271 -16.44 -5.76 -19.44
CA LYS A 271 -17.85 -5.83 -19.86
C LYS A 271 -18.85 -5.80 -18.71
N GLY A 272 -18.40 -5.77 -17.45
CA GLY A 272 -19.26 -5.73 -16.26
C GLY A 272 -19.56 -7.08 -15.61
N VAL A 273 -18.77 -8.13 -15.84
CA VAL A 273 -19.05 -9.50 -15.34
C VAL A 273 -18.09 -9.90 -14.22
N VAL A 274 -18.61 -10.37 -13.08
CA VAL A 274 -17.85 -10.87 -11.92
C VAL A 274 -16.96 -12.05 -12.32
N LEU A 275 -15.64 -11.92 -12.11
CA LEU A 275 -14.71 -13.04 -12.13
C LEU A 275 -14.48 -13.54 -10.69
N PRO A 276 -14.63 -14.84 -10.39
CA PRO A 276 -14.32 -15.39 -9.08
C PRO A 276 -12.80 -15.47 -8.88
N VAL A 277 -12.21 -14.50 -8.18
CA VAL A 277 -10.76 -14.46 -7.90
C VAL A 277 -10.43 -15.31 -6.68
N GLY A 278 -10.32 -16.60 -6.91
CA GLY A 278 -9.94 -17.59 -5.90
C GLY A 278 -10.13 -18.98 -6.46
N GLN A 279 -9.03 -19.64 -6.85
CA GLN A 279 -9.08 -21.06 -7.17
C GLN A 279 -9.41 -21.79 -5.86
N ARG A 280 -10.60 -22.39 -5.79
CA ARG A 280 -11.09 -23.09 -4.60
C ARG A 280 -10.10 -24.21 -4.28
N GLY A 281 -9.57 -24.25 -3.06
CA GLY A 281 -8.88 -25.44 -2.58
C GLY A 281 -9.86 -26.60 -2.56
N ASP A 282 -9.55 -27.70 -3.23
CA ASP A 282 -10.44 -28.85 -3.30
C ASP A 282 -10.66 -29.43 -1.91
N MET A 283 -11.91 -29.35 -1.43
CA MET A 283 -12.31 -29.81 -0.11
C MET A 283 -13.24 -31.01 -0.28
N HIS A 284 -12.75 -32.19 0.11
CA HIS A 284 -13.47 -33.44 -0.05
C HIS A 284 -14.59 -33.53 1.00
N VAL A 285 -15.84 -33.40 0.55
CA VAL A 285 -17.03 -33.49 1.42
C VAL A 285 -17.54 -34.94 1.43
N PRO A 286 -17.72 -35.58 2.61
CA PRO A 286 -18.31 -36.92 2.69
C PRO A 286 -19.74 -36.94 2.14
N ASP A 287 -20.08 -37.96 1.35
CA ASP A 287 -21.40 -38.09 0.71
C ASP A 287 -22.50 -38.41 1.73
N HIS A 288 -23.48 -37.51 1.84
CA HIS A 288 -24.69 -37.68 2.65
C HIS A 288 -25.93 -37.35 1.81
N SER A 289 -26.64 -38.39 1.39
CA SER A 289 -27.78 -38.29 0.46
C SER A 289 -29.00 -37.58 1.08
N PRO A 290 -29.73 -36.74 0.31
CA PRO A 290 -30.81 -35.93 0.86
C PRO A 290 -32.09 -36.73 1.17
N PRO A 291 -32.82 -36.41 2.26
CA PRO A 291 -34.14 -36.99 2.53
C PRO A 291 -35.21 -36.49 1.55
N LYS A 292 -36.16 -37.36 1.20
CA LYS A 292 -37.18 -37.09 0.16
C LYS A 292 -38.20 -36.03 0.61
N SER A 293 -38.62 -35.19 -0.33
CA SER A 293 -39.55 -34.10 -0.09
C SER A 293 -40.97 -34.59 0.27
N ARG A 294 -41.68 -33.80 1.09
CA ARG A 294 -43.12 -33.94 1.31
C ARG A 294 -43.83 -32.66 0.87
N SER A 295 -44.50 -32.75 -0.28
CA SER A 295 -45.38 -31.69 -0.79
C SER A 295 -46.42 -31.29 0.26
N ARG A 296 -46.66 -29.98 0.42
CA ARG A 296 -47.82 -29.46 1.14
C ARG A 296 -48.51 -28.36 0.34
N SER A 297 -49.83 -28.46 0.28
CA SER A 297 -50.73 -27.66 -0.57
C SER A 297 -50.77 -26.18 -0.19
N LYS A 298 -50.83 -25.31 -1.21
CA LYS A 298 -51.15 -23.88 -1.06
C LYS A 298 -52.48 -23.70 -0.29
N LYS A 299 -52.51 -22.78 0.66
CA LYS A 299 -53.76 -22.24 1.28
C LYS A 299 -53.88 -20.74 0.99
N PRO A 300 -55.10 -20.18 0.93
CA PRO A 300 -55.33 -18.80 0.50
C PRO A 300 -54.86 -17.77 1.54
N LYS A 301 -54.56 -16.55 1.06
CA LYS A 301 -54.19 -15.41 1.90
C LYS A 301 -55.44 -14.81 2.56
N TYR A 302 -55.43 -14.68 3.88
CA TYR A 302 -56.28 -13.74 4.62
C TYR A 302 -55.45 -12.49 4.98
N PRO A 303 -56.05 -11.29 5.04
CA PRO A 303 -55.33 -10.08 5.44
C PRO A 303 -55.07 -10.08 6.95
N GLN A 304 -53.80 -10.13 7.34
CA GLN A 304 -53.37 -9.87 8.72
C GLN A 304 -53.51 -8.37 9.04
N PRO A 305 -53.90 -7.98 10.28
CA PRO A 305 -53.95 -6.58 10.69
C PRO A 305 -52.54 -5.96 10.66
N LYS A 306 -52.47 -4.64 10.44
CA LYS A 306 -51.21 -3.89 10.43
C LYS A 306 -50.59 -3.86 11.82
N SER A 307 -49.66 -4.76 12.12
CA SER A 307 -48.79 -4.65 13.28
C SER A 307 -47.99 -3.33 13.19
N THR A 308 -48.09 -2.48 14.21
CA THR A 308 -47.32 -1.24 14.34
C THR A 308 -45.83 -1.56 14.48
N SER A 309 -45.12 -1.63 13.36
CA SER A 309 -43.70 -1.92 13.32
C SER A 309 -42.93 -0.93 14.19
N HIS A 310 -42.39 -1.40 15.31
CA HIS A 310 -41.41 -0.64 16.08
C HIS A 310 -40.19 -0.47 15.20
N SER A 311 -40.03 0.74 14.63
CA SER A 311 -38.92 1.06 13.74
C SER A 311 -37.62 0.98 14.54
N VAL A 312 -36.78 0.00 14.23
CA VAL A 312 -35.45 -0.15 14.83
C VAL A 312 -34.71 1.19 14.69
N PRO A 313 -34.20 1.79 15.80
CA PRO A 313 -33.71 3.16 15.78
C PRO A 313 -32.55 3.31 14.78
N VAL A 314 -32.72 4.23 13.84
CA VAL A 314 -31.71 4.54 12.82
C VAL A 314 -30.64 5.43 13.46
N ARG A 315 -29.40 4.95 13.51
CA ARG A 315 -28.24 5.72 14.02
C ARG A 315 -28.09 7.05 13.27
N ASP A 316 -28.04 8.18 14.00
CA ASP A 316 -27.43 9.41 13.47
C ASP A 316 -25.92 9.18 13.32
N LYS A 317 -25.39 9.36 12.11
CA LYS A 317 -23.95 9.24 11.84
C LYS A 317 -23.14 10.39 12.42
N TRP A 318 -23.78 11.54 12.66
CA TRP A 318 -23.15 12.71 13.30
C TRP A 318 -23.07 12.58 14.83
N GLN A 319 -23.65 11.52 15.40
CA GLN A 319 -23.41 11.09 16.78
C GLN A 319 -22.42 9.93 16.79
N GLU A 320 -21.58 9.93 17.83
CA GLU A 320 -20.62 8.85 18.06
C GLU A 320 -21.31 7.58 18.56
N ILE A 321 -20.69 6.44 18.29
CA ILE A 321 -21.12 5.16 18.88
C ILE A 321 -20.52 5.08 20.28
N THR A 322 -21.35 4.81 21.28
CA THR A 322 -20.95 4.60 22.68
C THR A 322 -21.19 3.15 23.11
N GLY A 323 -20.68 2.76 24.28
CA GLY A 323 -20.86 1.43 24.85
C GLY A 323 -19.57 0.62 24.94
N ASP A 324 -19.63 -0.49 25.69
CA ASP A 324 -18.44 -1.16 26.26
C ASP A 324 -17.43 -1.72 25.26
N PHE A 325 -17.80 -1.86 23.99
CA PHE A 325 -16.95 -2.38 22.93
C PHE A 325 -16.27 -1.30 22.09
N VAL A 326 -16.62 -0.02 22.27
CA VAL A 326 -16.06 1.10 21.49
C VAL A 326 -14.90 1.76 22.24
N PRO A 327 -13.76 2.04 21.60
CA PRO A 327 -12.69 2.83 22.21
C PRO A 327 -13.09 4.29 22.43
N GLU A 328 -12.47 4.93 23.42
CA GLU A 328 -12.67 6.35 23.76
C GLU A 328 -12.08 7.28 22.69
N THR A 329 -12.69 8.46 22.51
CA THR A 329 -12.29 9.45 21.50
C THR A 329 -11.26 10.42 22.06
N ILE A 330 -10.27 10.81 21.25
CA ILE A 330 -9.26 11.80 21.66
C ILE A 330 -9.97 13.11 22.12
N PRO A 331 -9.53 13.75 23.22
CA PRO A 331 -10.12 15.00 23.71
C PRO A 331 -10.32 16.06 22.63
N HIS A 332 -11.36 16.87 22.80
CA HIS A 332 -11.85 17.90 21.85
C HIS A 332 -12.48 17.38 20.54
N TRP A 333 -12.09 16.22 20.00
CA TRP A 333 -12.62 15.71 18.71
C TRP A 333 -14.13 15.44 18.72
N SER A 334 -14.66 14.93 19.82
CA SER A 334 -16.12 14.77 20.01
C SER A 334 -16.86 16.10 19.89
N LYS A 335 -16.39 17.12 20.62
CA LYS A 335 -16.96 18.48 20.63
C LYS A 335 -16.81 19.15 19.26
N ALA A 336 -15.72 18.90 18.55
CA ALA A 336 -15.49 19.36 17.18
C ALA A 336 -16.48 18.75 16.17
N LEU A 337 -16.78 17.44 16.26
CA LEU A 337 -17.80 16.81 15.42
C LEU A 337 -19.20 17.40 15.67
N HIS A 338 -19.56 17.61 16.93
CA HIS A 338 -20.86 18.18 17.31
C HIS A 338 -21.01 19.66 16.88
N SER A 339 -19.90 20.41 16.76
CA SER A 339 -19.92 21.82 16.32
C SER A 339 -19.89 22.03 14.80
N VAL A 340 -19.84 20.96 13.99
CA VAL A 340 -19.87 21.06 12.52
C VAL A 340 -21.16 21.72 12.03
N ASN A 341 -21.01 22.80 11.26
CA ASN A 341 -22.12 23.40 10.53
C ASN A 341 -22.51 22.50 9.35
N ARG A 342 -23.52 21.65 9.56
CA ARG A 342 -24.04 20.67 8.58
C ARG A 342 -24.63 21.31 7.31
N ASN A 343 -24.83 22.64 7.30
CA ASN A 343 -25.37 23.42 6.17
C ASN A 343 -24.27 24.08 5.32
N ASP A 344 -23.08 24.32 5.88
CA ASP A 344 -21.91 24.79 5.14
C ASP A 344 -21.26 23.63 4.38
N ARG A 345 -21.85 23.29 3.22
CA ARG A 345 -21.37 22.25 2.30
C ARG A 345 -20.79 22.88 1.04
N SER A 346 -19.83 22.20 0.42
CA SER A 346 -19.39 22.55 -0.92
C SER A 346 -20.57 22.40 -1.90
N PRO A 347 -20.84 23.38 -2.79
CA PRO A 347 -21.86 23.25 -3.83
C PRO A 347 -21.49 22.17 -4.86
N ILE A 348 -20.19 21.87 -5.00
CA ILE A 348 -19.66 20.76 -5.77
C ILE A 348 -19.15 19.70 -4.78
N ILE A 349 -19.88 18.60 -4.64
CA ILE A 349 -19.47 17.46 -3.80
C ILE A 349 -18.27 16.78 -4.47
N ALA A 350 -17.25 16.41 -3.68
CA ALA A 350 -16.07 15.71 -4.20
C ALA A 350 -16.45 14.40 -4.92
N PRO A 351 -15.63 13.92 -5.89
CA PRO A 351 -15.89 12.68 -6.62
C PRO A 351 -16.08 11.47 -5.67
N LYS A 352 -16.82 10.44 -6.11
CA LYS A 352 -17.11 9.25 -5.28
C LYS A 352 -15.85 8.55 -4.80
N ASP A 353 -14.83 8.53 -5.64
CA ASP A 353 -13.45 8.10 -5.38
C ASP A 353 -12.91 8.69 -4.05
N PHE A 354 -13.15 9.99 -3.81
CA PHE A 354 -12.76 10.71 -2.61
C PHE A 354 -13.76 10.57 -1.45
N THR A 355 -15.07 10.65 -1.71
CA THR A 355 -16.11 10.69 -0.64
C THR A 355 -16.46 9.34 -0.03
N GLY A 356 -16.14 8.23 -0.70
CA GLY A 356 -16.39 6.88 -0.19
C GLY A 356 -15.63 6.53 1.09
N TYR A 357 -15.94 5.36 1.64
CA TYR A 357 -15.35 4.81 2.86
C TYR A 357 -14.20 3.84 2.51
N ARG A 358 -12.96 4.10 2.94
CA ARG A 358 -11.81 3.19 2.69
C ARG A 358 -11.91 1.87 3.44
N PHE A 359 -12.45 1.94 4.66
CA PHE A 359 -12.76 0.85 5.58
C PHE A 359 -14.27 0.91 5.90
N PRO A 360 -14.91 -0.17 6.35
CA PRO A 360 -16.31 -0.13 6.78
C PRO A 360 -16.51 0.87 7.93
N ASP A 361 -17.63 1.62 7.88
CA ASP A 361 -18.08 2.52 8.94
C ASP A 361 -18.12 1.75 10.29
N PRO A 362 -17.40 2.15 11.35
CA PRO A 362 -17.32 1.37 12.58
C PRO A 362 -18.67 1.03 13.22
N GLY A 363 -19.69 1.89 13.04
CA GLY A 363 -21.05 1.60 13.52
C GLY A 363 -21.75 0.50 12.72
N MET A 364 -21.35 0.24 11.48
CA MET A 364 -21.80 -0.93 10.72
C MET A 364 -21.35 -2.25 11.37
N LEU A 365 -20.24 -2.23 12.10
CA LEU A 365 -19.66 -3.41 12.75
C LEU A 365 -20.27 -3.71 14.12
N VAL A 366 -20.63 -2.69 14.92
CA VAL A 366 -21.10 -2.93 16.31
C VAL A 366 -22.45 -2.34 16.71
N PHE A 367 -23.03 -1.38 15.97
CA PHE A 367 -24.28 -0.73 16.40
C PHE A 367 -25.50 -1.68 16.42
N SER A 368 -25.50 -2.71 15.58
CA SER A 368 -26.61 -3.67 15.49
C SER A 368 -26.28 -4.95 16.26
N SER A 369 -26.94 -5.15 17.40
CA SER A 369 -26.91 -6.38 18.22
C SER A 369 -27.02 -7.67 17.40
N ASN A 370 -27.87 -7.67 16.38
CA ASN A 370 -28.22 -8.86 15.59
C ASN A 370 -27.24 -9.13 14.44
N ARG A 371 -26.35 -8.18 14.11
CA ARG A 371 -25.43 -8.26 12.96
C ARG A 371 -23.96 -8.12 13.34
N ARG A 372 -23.66 -7.67 14.56
CA ARG A 372 -22.29 -7.36 15.02
C ARG A 372 -21.32 -8.55 14.97
N GLU A 373 -21.79 -9.74 15.35
CA GLU A 373 -21.01 -10.99 15.30
C GLU A 373 -20.49 -11.26 13.88
N ARG A 374 -21.41 -11.41 12.93
CA ARG A 374 -21.12 -11.62 11.51
C ARG A 374 -20.26 -10.50 10.94
N ASN A 375 -20.61 -9.24 11.22
CA ASN A 375 -19.95 -8.11 10.58
C ASN A 375 -18.49 -7.95 11.08
N LEU A 376 -18.16 -8.34 12.31
CA LEU A 376 -16.77 -8.45 12.79
C LEU A 376 -16.04 -9.65 12.17
N PHE A 377 -16.68 -10.82 12.12
CA PHE A 377 -16.11 -12.04 11.52
C PHE A 377 -15.77 -11.83 10.03
N ASN A 378 -16.75 -11.36 9.24
CA ASN A 378 -16.57 -11.07 7.82
C ASN A 378 -15.59 -9.92 7.57
N TRP A 379 -15.45 -8.97 8.51
CA TRP A 379 -14.39 -7.97 8.45
C TRP A 379 -13.00 -8.62 8.58
N LEU A 380 -12.77 -9.47 9.59
CA LEU A 380 -11.46 -10.11 9.76
C LEU A 380 -11.08 -11.02 8.59
N LEU A 381 -12.04 -11.74 7.99
CA LEU A 381 -11.80 -12.59 6.81
C LEU A 381 -11.19 -11.82 5.61
N ILE A 382 -11.58 -10.55 5.41
CA ILE A 382 -11.12 -9.72 4.28
C ILE A 382 -10.07 -8.67 4.67
N ARG A 383 -9.81 -8.48 5.98
CA ARG A 383 -9.03 -7.38 6.55
C ARG A 383 -7.70 -7.17 5.81
N ASP A 384 -6.87 -8.21 5.74
CA ASP A 384 -5.54 -8.11 5.17
C ASP A 384 -5.54 -7.82 3.66
N ALA A 385 -6.54 -8.32 2.93
CA ALA A 385 -6.77 -7.91 1.54
C ALA A 385 -7.20 -6.43 1.44
N CYS A 386 -8.06 -5.94 2.34
CA CYS A 386 -8.50 -4.55 2.36
C CYS A 386 -7.33 -3.60 2.65
N VAL A 387 -6.54 -3.90 3.68
CA VAL A 387 -5.28 -3.20 4.01
C VAL A 387 -4.38 -3.12 2.79
N ARG A 388 -4.14 -4.26 2.15
CA ARG A 388 -3.28 -4.42 0.98
C ARG A 388 -3.71 -3.56 -0.21
N ARG A 389 -5.00 -3.61 -0.60
CA ARG A 389 -5.55 -2.76 -1.69
C ARG A 389 -5.17 -1.30 -1.44
N LEU A 390 -5.44 -0.85 -0.23
CA LEU A 390 -5.21 0.53 0.18
C LEU A 390 -3.72 0.90 0.21
N MET A 391 -2.80 0.00 0.60
CA MET A 391 -1.34 0.26 0.52
C MET A 391 -0.87 0.51 -0.91
N HIS A 392 -1.35 -0.29 -1.85
CA HIS A 392 -0.89 -0.28 -3.23
C HIS A 392 -1.44 0.92 -4.01
N ASP A 393 -2.72 1.28 -3.83
CA ASP A 393 -3.35 2.43 -4.48
C ASP A 393 -2.61 3.76 -4.18
N ILE A 394 -2.02 3.92 -2.98
CA ILE A 394 -1.24 5.12 -2.60
C ILE A 394 0.09 5.21 -3.35
N SER A 395 0.71 4.07 -3.70
CA SER A 395 1.93 4.04 -4.50
C SER A 395 1.71 4.33 -5.99
N SER A 396 0.44 4.40 -6.43
CA SER A 396 0.06 4.78 -7.80
C SER A 396 0.13 6.29 -8.02
N THR A 397 0.17 6.72 -9.29
CA THR A 397 0.10 8.14 -9.67
C THR A 397 -1.20 8.83 -9.25
N SER A 398 -2.29 8.06 -9.04
CA SER A 398 -3.54 8.61 -8.50
C SER A 398 -3.42 8.95 -7.00
N GLY A 399 -2.61 8.18 -6.25
CA GLY A 399 -2.18 8.44 -4.87
C GLY A 399 -3.26 8.39 -3.78
N VAL A 400 -4.52 8.10 -4.12
CA VAL A 400 -5.63 7.95 -3.16
C VAL A 400 -6.40 6.68 -3.49
N PRO A 401 -6.53 5.73 -2.55
CA PRO A 401 -7.40 4.58 -2.71
C PRO A 401 -8.86 5.03 -2.82
N ARG A 402 -9.60 4.45 -3.77
CA ARG A 402 -11.04 4.71 -3.84
C ARG A 402 -11.73 4.21 -2.57
N GLY A 403 -12.60 5.05 -2.03
CA GLY A 403 -13.54 4.66 -0.98
C GLY A 403 -14.76 3.96 -1.57
N PHE A 404 -15.24 2.91 -0.92
CA PHE A 404 -16.46 2.20 -1.32
C PHE A 404 -17.71 2.88 -0.75
N SER A 405 -18.88 2.65 -1.36
CA SER A 405 -20.14 3.18 -0.83
C SER A 405 -20.53 2.45 0.46
N ASN A 406 -21.29 3.13 1.33
CA ASN A 406 -21.80 2.53 2.56
C ASN A 406 -22.78 1.36 2.29
N GLU A 407 -23.41 1.35 1.10
CA GLU A 407 -24.22 0.25 0.59
C GLU A 407 -23.35 -0.95 0.19
N LEU A 408 -22.25 -0.72 -0.53
CA LEU A 408 -21.30 -1.78 -0.92
C LEU A 408 -20.67 -2.45 0.30
N TRP A 409 -20.27 -1.69 1.31
CA TRP A 409 -19.82 -2.25 2.59
C TRP A 409 -20.88 -3.10 3.29
N ARG A 410 -22.17 -2.74 3.20
CA ARG A 410 -23.27 -3.58 3.73
C ARG A 410 -23.47 -4.86 2.94
N MET A 411 -23.27 -4.87 1.63
CA MET A 411 -23.35 -6.10 0.82
C MET A 411 -22.15 -7.02 1.08
N ILE A 412 -20.95 -6.46 1.25
CA ILE A 412 -19.72 -7.21 1.57
C ILE A 412 -19.85 -7.86 2.96
N LEU A 413 -20.16 -7.09 4.01
CA LEU A 413 -20.20 -7.62 5.39
C LEU A 413 -21.50 -8.35 5.71
N GLY A 414 -22.61 -7.90 5.13
CA GLY A 414 -23.97 -8.25 5.53
C GLY A 414 -24.61 -9.38 4.74
N VAL A 415 -23.84 -10.39 4.33
CA VAL A 415 -24.34 -11.52 3.54
C VAL A 415 -25.33 -12.36 4.35
N GLU A 416 -26.61 -12.00 4.24
CA GLU A 416 -27.75 -12.73 4.79
C GLU A 416 -28.37 -13.58 3.68
N PHE A 417 -28.80 -14.79 4.02
CA PHE A 417 -29.40 -15.76 3.11
C PHE A 417 -30.77 -16.15 3.65
N SER A 418 -31.81 -16.02 2.82
CA SER A 418 -33.10 -16.67 3.04
C SER A 418 -33.20 -17.89 2.12
N GLU A 419 -34.04 -18.87 2.46
CA GLU A 419 -34.21 -20.04 1.59
C GLU A 419 -34.84 -19.68 0.22
N GLY A 420 -35.65 -18.62 0.16
CA GLY A 420 -36.18 -18.09 -1.11
C GLY A 420 -35.11 -17.51 -2.04
N ASP A 421 -33.92 -17.21 -1.53
CA ASP A 421 -32.77 -16.81 -2.37
C ASP A 421 -32.13 -18.02 -3.08
N LYS A 422 -32.30 -19.25 -2.57
CA LYS A 422 -31.85 -20.48 -3.24
C LYS A 422 -32.65 -20.67 -4.54
N GLU A 423 -33.98 -20.65 -4.44
CA GLU A 423 -34.89 -20.75 -5.59
C GLU A 423 -34.66 -19.64 -6.63
N ALA A 424 -34.35 -18.42 -6.17
CA ALA A 424 -34.02 -17.29 -7.05
C ALA A 424 -32.67 -17.49 -7.78
N ALA A 425 -31.64 -17.99 -7.11
CA ALA A 425 -30.34 -18.26 -7.71
C ALA A 425 -30.41 -19.41 -8.73
N GLU A 426 -31.08 -20.51 -8.38
CA GLU A 426 -31.24 -21.68 -9.25
C GLU A 426 -32.07 -21.37 -10.50
N SER A 427 -33.18 -20.62 -10.38
CA SER A 427 -34.00 -20.25 -11.53
C SER A 427 -33.32 -19.25 -12.49
N LEU A 428 -32.47 -18.35 -11.98
CA LEU A 428 -31.65 -17.45 -12.80
C LEU A 428 -30.48 -18.16 -13.50
N ALA A 429 -29.87 -19.16 -12.85
CA ALA A 429 -28.77 -19.94 -13.44
C ALA A 429 -29.18 -20.69 -14.71
N VAL A 430 -30.46 -21.05 -14.85
CA VAL A 430 -31.00 -21.75 -16.04
C VAL A 430 -31.24 -20.82 -17.24
N HIS A 431 -31.40 -19.50 -17.04
CA HIS A 431 -31.95 -18.59 -18.06
C HIS A 431 -31.02 -17.50 -18.59
N SER A 432 -29.85 -17.24 -17.97
CA SER A 432 -29.01 -16.10 -18.34
C SER A 432 -28.02 -16.39 -19.49
N ARG A 433 -28.49 -16.33 -20.75
CA ARG A 433 -27.62 -16.15 -21.94
C ARG A 433 -27.38 -14.66 -22.22
N ASN A 434 -26.41 -14.07 -21.52
CA ASN A 434 -25.97 -12.66 -21.60
C ASN A 434 -27.02 -11.58 -21.24
N PRO A 435 -26.75 -10.79 -20.19
CA PRO A 435 -27.10 -9.37 -20.12
C PRO A 435 -25.87 -8.50 -20.49
N ALA A 436 -26.07 -7.21 -20.70
CA ALA A 436 -25.01 -6.26 -21.06
C ALA A 436 -25.20 -4.89 -20.39
N ILE A 437 -24.20 -4.02 -20.57
CA ILE A 437 -24.12 -2.59 -20.19
C ILE A 437 -23.68 -2.37 -18.72
N GLY A 438 -22.60 -1.57 -18.56
CA GLY A 438 -21.82 -1.46 -17.33
C GLY A 438 -22.24 -0.34 -16.36
N ARG A 439 -21.35 -0.07 -15.38
CA ARG A 439 -21.52 0.88 -14.24
C ARG A 439 -22.71 0.64 -13.31
N SER A 440 -23.67 -0.22 -13.66
CA SER A 440 -24.83 -0.57 -12.85
C SER A 440 -24.95 -2.08 -12.59
N ALA A 441 -23.86 -2.72 -12.16
CA ALA A 441 -23.90 -4.08 -11.62
C ALA A 441 -24.99 -4.18 -10.54
N SER A 442 -25.90 -5.14 -10.70
CA SER A 442 -27.10 -5.30 -9.89
C SER A 442 -26.81 -5.75 -8.45
N HIS A 443 -27.82 -5.65 -7.59
CA HIS A 443 -27.75 -6.20 -6.23
C HIS A 443 -27.52 -7.73 -6.24
N SER A 444 -27.92 -8.43 -7.30
CA SER A 444 -27.66 -9.87 -7.48
C SER A 444 -26.18 -10.13 -7.76
N GLU A 445 -25.58 -9.42 -8.73
CA GLU A 445 -24.18 -9.62 -9.12
C GLU A 445 -23.21 -9.21 -7.99
N ARG A 446 -23.50 -8.13 -7.26
CA ARG A 446 -22.72 -7.73 -6.07
C ARG A 446 -22.83 -8.76 -4.94
N ARG A 447 -23.98 -9.41 -4.77
CA ARG A 447 -24.16 -10.52 -3.82
C ARG A 447 -23.40 -11.77 -4.28
N GLN A 448 -23.37 -12.06 -5.58
CA GLN A 448 -22.61 -13.17 -6.14
C GLN A 448 -21.09 -12.99 -5.95
N ALA A 449 -20.58 -11.75 -6.07
CA ALA A 449 -19.20 -11.42 -5.72
C ALA A 449 -18.92 -11.67 -4.23
N ALA A 450 -19.83 -11.27 -3.33
CA ALA A 450 -19.69 -11.59 -1.89
C ALA A 450 -19.73 -13.11 -1.63
N ILE A 451 -20.62 -13.87 -2.29
CA ILE A 451 -20.67 -15.34 -2.19
C ILE A 451 -19.34 -15.97 -2.63
N ALA A 452 -18.70 -15.45 -3.69
CA ALA A 452 -17.39 -15.92 -4.14
C ALA A 452 -16.25 -15.62 -3.13
N ILE A 453 -16.38 -14.58 -2.30
CA ILE A 453 -15.39 -14.17 -1.29
C ILE A 453 -15.62 -14.90 0.06
N PHE A 454 -16.86 -15.26 0.41
CA PHE A 454 -17.23 -15.72 1.76
C PHE A 454 -17.79 -17.16 1.85
N GLY A 455 -18.32 -17.73 0.77
CA GLY A 455 -19.01 -19.04 0.78
C GLY A 455 -20.54 -18.96 0.96
N GLN A 456 -21.15 -20.06 1.41
CA GLN A 456 -22.61 -20.22 1.54
C GLN A 456 -23.02 -20.72 2.94
N PRO A 457 -23.46 -19.82 3.84
CA PRO A 457 -24.30 -20.18 4.99
C PRO A 457 -25.62 -20.85 4.55
N PRO A 458 -26.28 -21.66 5.40
CA PRO A 458 -26.02 -21.80 6.85
C PRO A 458 -24.81 -22.69 7.18
N ASP A 459 -24.63 -23.77 6.43
CA ASP A 459 -23.74 -24.88 6.79
C ASP A 459 -22.34 -24.81 6.14
N GLY A 460 -22.05 -23.74 5.38
CA GLY A 460 -20.89 -23.63 4.50
C GLY A 460 -20.19 -22.26 4.47
N HIS A 461 -19.94 -21.65 5.64
CA HIS A 461 -18.75 -20.80 5.74
C HIS A 461 -17.52 -21.70 5.63
N ASN A 462 -16.60 -21.45 4.68
CA ASN A 462 -15.35 -22.23 4.57
C ASN A 462 -14.45 -22.07 5.82
N HIS A 463 -14.73 -21.07 6.67
CA HIS A 463 -14.00 -20.77 7.90
C HIS A 463 -14.94 -20.84 9.10
N THR A 464 -14.63 -21.71 10.06
CA THR A 464 -15.32 -21.81 11.36
C THR A 464 -14.73 -20.89 12.43
N ALA A 465 -13.58 -20.28 12.14
CA ALA A 465 -12.87 -19.33 13.00
C ALA A 465 -12.10 -18.30 12.16
N VAL A 466 -11.81 -17.14 12.76
CA VAL A 466 -10.94 -16.08 12.22
C VAL A 466 -9.75 -15.82 13.15
N GLN A 467 -8.69 -15.21 12.65
CA GLN A 467 -7.53 -14.83 13.46
C GLN A 467 -7.49 -13.31 13.74
N TRP A 468 -7.23 -12.94 15.00
CA TRP A 468 -6.83 -11.60 15.40
C TRP A 468 -5.49 -11.67 16.12
N LYS A 469 -4.45 -11.01 15.60
CA LYS A 469 -3.07 -11.11 16.10
C LYS A 469 -2.64 -12.59 16.20
N LYS A 470 -2.48 -13.13 17.41
CA LYS A 470 -2.11 -14.53 17.67
C LYS A 470 -3.28 -15.41 18.09
N HIS A 471 -4.51 -14.90 17.98
CA HIS A 471 -5.67 -15.45 18.66
C HIS A 471 -6.71 -15.94 17.67
N THR A 472 -7.14 -17.19 17.83
CA THR A 472 -8.18 -17.80 17.00
C THR A 472 -9.54 -17.58 17.67
N ILE A 473 -10.47 -16.96 16.96
CA ILE A 473 -11.81 -16.61 17.42
C ILE A 473 -12.81 -17.48 16.66
N PRO A 474 -13.42 -18.50 17.30
CA PRO A 474 -14.50 -19.28 16.69
C PRO A 474 -15.72 -18.40 16.38
N TRP A 475 -16.45 -18.74 15.32
CA TRP A 475 -17.72 -18.11 14.97
C TRP A 475 -18.70 -18.15 16.16
N GLY A 476 -19.36 -17.02 16.45
CA GLY A 476 -20.36 -16.90 17.51
C GLY A 476 -19.80 -16.43 18.86
N THR A 477 -18.47 -16.36 19.00
CA THR A 477 -17.81 -16.11 20.29
C THR A 477 -17.31 -14.68 20.51
N PHE A 478 -17.39 -13.76 19.54
CA PHE A 478 -16.72 -12.44 19.63
C PHE A 478 -17.05 -11.64 20.90
N PHE A 479 -18.29 -11.74 21.39
CA PHE A 479 -18.77 -11.04 22.59
C PHE A 479 -18.77 -11.90 23.87
N GLU A 480 -18.22 -13.12 23.79
CA GLU A 480 -17.92 -13.98 24.95
C GLU A 480 -16.49 -13.73 25.48
N HIS A 481 -15.61 -13.19 24.63
CA HIS A 481 -14.24 -12.78 24.98
C HIS A 481 -14.20 -11.45 25.75
N ASP A 482 -13.01 -11.13 26.26
CA ASP A 482 -12.66 -9.82 26.83
C ASP A 482 -13.09 -8.67 25.88
N PRO A 483 -13.95 -7.71 26.31
CA PRO A 483 -14.36 -6.56 25.48
C PRO A 483 -13.21 -5.75 24.90
N LEU A 484 -12.01 -5.83 25.50
CA LEU A 484 -10.78 -5.27 24.95
C LEU A 484 -10.51 -5.76 23.52
N LEU A 485 -10.79 -7.04 23.21
CA LEU A 485 -10.61 -7.63 21.87
C LEU A 485 -11.38 -6.85 20.80
N VAL A 486 -12.65 -6.55 21.06
CA VAL A 486 -13.49 -5.78 20.12
C VAL A 486 -13.08 -4.30 20.11
N ARG A 487 -12.64 -3.74 21.24
CA ARG A 487 -12.08 -2.38 21.30
C ARG A 487 -10.83 -2.25 20.44
N GLU A 488 -9.92 -3.23 20.43
CA GLU A 488 -8.73 -3.24 19.57
C GLU A 488 -9.09 -3.25 18.09
N ILE A 489 -10.02 -4.13 17.68
CA ILE A 489 -10.49 -4.24 16.29
C ILE A 489 -11.15 -2.93 15.85
N LEU A 490 -12.00 -2.34 16.69
CA LEU A 490 -12.61 -1.04 16.36
C LEU A 490 -11.60 0.11 16.39
N TRP A 491 -10.65 0.12 17.31
CA TRP A 491 -9.60 1.14 17.36
C TRP A 491 -8.80 1.16 16.06
N GLU A 492 -8.39 -0.02 15.59
CA GLU A 492 -7.68 -0.17 14.32
C GLU A 492 -8.46 0.45 13.15
N ILE A 493 -9.75 0.11 13.04
CA ILE A 493 -10.62 0.57 11.95
C ILE A 493 -10.89 2.07 12.05
N HIS A 494 -11.01 2.64 13.24
CA HIS A 494 -11.09 4.10 13.42
C HIS A 494 -9.78 4.78 13.01
N GLN A 495 -8.64 4.27 13.47
CA GLN A 495 -7.32 4.81 13.20
C GLN A 495 -7.03 4.86 11.70
N TYR A 496 -7.24 3.75 10.98
CA TYR A 496 -7.03 3.73 9.54
C TYR A 496 -8.09 4.53 8.80
N SER A 497 -9.37 4.48 9.20
CA SER A 497 -10.40 5.34 8.59
C SER A 497 -10.00 6.80 8.65
N PHE A 498 -9.60 7.31 9.83
CA PHE A 498 -9.12 8.67 10.03
C PHE A 498 -7.89 8.99 9.17
N GLN A 499 -6.85 8.14 9.23
CA GLN A 499 -5.61 8.30 8.47
C GLN A 499 -5.86 8.41 6.96
N PHE A 500 -6.66 7.50 6.40
CA PHE A 500 -6.97 7.49 4.96
C PHE A 500 -7.92 8.60 4.53
N ASP A 501 -8.88 8.97 5.39
CA ASP A 501 -9.79 10.09 5.14
C ASP A 501 -9.06 11.45 5.22
N LEU A 502 -8.04 11.59 6.09
CA LEU A 502 -7.15 12.76 6.14
C LEU A 502 -6.35 12.94 4.85
N ILE A 503 -5.71 11.88 4.35
CA ILE A 503 -4.92 11.92 3.10
C ILE A 503 -5.81 12.22 1.89
N ALA A 504 -6.99 11.56 1.83
CA ALA A 504 -7.95 11.79 0.76
C ALA A 504 -8.48 13.23 0.76
N LEU A 505 -8.74 13.81 1.94
CA LEU A 505 -9.14 15.21 2.06
C LEU A 505 -8.00 16.14 1.63
N ASP A 506 -6.78 15.89 2.08
CA ASP A 506 -5.62 16.74 1.78
C ASP A 506 -5.32 16.81 0.28
N ARG A 507 -5.28 15.66 -0.40
CA ARG A 507 -5.06 15.57 -1.86
C ARG A 507 -6.24 16.11 -2.67
N TYR A 508 -7.46 16.11 -2.11
CA TYR A 508 -8.63 16.74 -2.74
C TYR A 508 -8.59 18.28 -2.64
N LEU A 509 -8.17 18.82 -1.50
CA LEU A 509 -8.12 20.27 -1.27
C LEU A 509 -6.86 20.94 -1.84
N CYS A 510 -5.74 20.22 -1.91
CA CYS A 510 -4.44 20.75 -2.36
C CYS A 510 -3.79 19.88 -3.46
N PRO A 511 -4.46 19.60 -4.59
CA PRO A 511 -3.98 18.65 -5.61
C PRO A 511 -2.65 19.07 -6.25
N GLU A 512 -2.38 20.36 -6.39
CA GLU A 512 -1.14 20.87 -7.01
C GLU A 512 0.08 20.63 -6.11
N LEU A 513 -0.03 20.90 -4.80
CA LEU A 513 1.04 20.60 -3.82
C LEU A 513 1.41 19.11 -3.80
N TRP A 514 0.47 18.22 -4.14
CA TRP A 514 0.70 16.79 -4.27
C TRP A 514 1.30 16.34 -5.62
N LYS A 515 1.34 17.23 -6.62
CA LYS A 515 2.13 17.04 -7.87
C LYS A 515 3.54 17.58 -7.71
N GLU A 516 3.67 18.70 -6.99
CA GLU A 516 4.95 19.38 -6.71
C GLU A 516 5.79 18.58 -5.70
N ASP A 517 5.23 18.31 -4.51
CA ASP A 517 5.92 17.56 -3.46
C ASP A 517 4.98 16.58 -2.75
N SER A 518 4.73 15.43 -3.38
CA SER A 518 4.02 14.31 -2.73
C SER A 518 4.72 13.80 -1.46
N THR A 519 6.04 13.98 -1.35
CA THR A 519 6.86 13.39 -0.28
C THR A 519 6.77 14.19 1.01
N GLY A 520 6.88 15.51 0.95
CA GLY A 520 6.65 16.40 2.10
C GLY A 520 5.20 16.39 2.56
N ARG A 521 4.21 16.34 1.66
CA ARG A 521 2.79 16.13 2.06
C ARG A 521 2.60 14.81 2.82
N GLN A 522 3.20 13.71 2.34
CA GLN A 522 3.21 12.43 3.05
C GLN A 522 3.92 12.51 4.41
N ASN A 523 5.07 13.18 4.50
CA ASN A 523 5.83 13.33 5.74
C ASN A 523 5.10 14.20 6.79
N LEU A 524 4.46 15.30 6.37
CA LEU A 524 3.61 16.14 7.22
C LEU A 524 2.42 15.35 7.79
N ALA A 525 1.68 14.65 6.94
CA ALA A 525 0.58 13.79 7.37
C ALA A 525 1.06 12.63 8.27
N SER A 526 2.29 12.13 8.06
CA SER A 526 2.87 11.05 8.89
C SER A 526 3.14 11.56 10.31
N ARG A 527 3.78 12.74 10.43
CA ARG A 527 4.00 13.47 11.68
C ARG A 527 2.69 13.82 12.37
N ALA A 528 1.70 14.30 11.63
CA ALA A 528 0.36 14.63 12.13
C ALA A 528 -0.36 13.44 12.79
N ILE A 529 -0.01 12.21 12.42
CA ILE A 529 -0.57 10.97 12.97
C ILE A 529 0.30 10.38 14.11
N GLY A 530 1.55 10.85 14.28
CA GLY A 530 2.54 10.21 15.18
C GLY A 530 3.13 8.93 14.60
N CYS A 531 3.30 8.87 13.29
CA CYS A 531 3.83 7.69 12.61
C CYS A 531 5.00 8.03 11.67
N ASP A 532 5.86 7.03 11.42
CA ASP A 532 6.93 7.11 10.44
C ASP A 532 6.45 7.28 8.99
N ASN A 533 5.20 6.91 8.75
CA ASN A 533 4.73 6.55 7.44
C ASN A 533 3.20 6.49 7.43
N CYS A 534 2.56 7.48 6.81
CA CYS A 534 1.24 7.27 6.23
C CYS A 534 1.28 6.52 4.72
N PHE A 535 1.04 5.30 5.38
CA PHE A 535 0.06 4.23 5.04
C PHE A 535 0.06 3.08 6.04
N ILE A 536 1.18 2.77 6.70
CA ILE A 536 1.30 1.55 7.52
C ILE A 536 0.13 1.29 8.47
N VAL A 537 -0.39 0.09 8.29
CA VAL A 537 -1.23 -0.66 9.23
C VAL A 537 -0.35 -1.18 10.37
N ARG A 538 -0.21 -0.37 11.43
CA ARG A 538 0.43 -0.77 12.69
C ARG A 538 -0.49 -1.70 13.46
N GLU A 539 0.04 -2.79 14.04
CA GLU A 539 -0.64 -3.50 15.13
C GLU A 539 -0.99 -2.51 16.27
N THR A 540 -2.01 -2.81 17.08
CA THR A 540 -2.37 -1.97 18.23
C THR A 540 -1.14 -1.72 19.12
N PRO A 541 -0.67 -0.47 19.25
CA PRO A 541 0.51 -0.18 20.06
C PRO A 541 0.21 -0.34 21.55
N PRO A 542 1.25 -0.46 22.40
CA PRO A 542 1.06 -0.66 23.84
C PRO A 542 0.56 0.58 24.60
N GLN A 543 0.65 1.76 23.98
CA GLN A 543 0.34 3.07 24.57
C GLN A 543 -0.15 4.06 23.50
N ASN A 544 -0.70 5.19 23.95
CA ASN A 544 -1.09 6.30 23.09
C ASN A 544 0.14 6.95 22.40
N PHE A 545 -0.09 7.53 21.22
CA PHE A 545 0.94 8.17 20.38
C PHE A 545 0.32 9.29 19.52
N GLY A 546 1.15 10.16 18.93
CA GLY A 546 0.74 11.27 18.08
C GLY A 546 -0.30 12.18 18.74
N LEU A 547 -1.41 12.43 18.05
CA LEU A 547 -2.55 13.24 18.55
C LEU A 547 -3.12 12.75 19.89
N ALA A 548 -2.92 11.46 20.22
CA ALA A 548 -3.36 10.85 21.47
C ALA A 548 -2.27 10.81 22.55
N SER A 549 -1.00 11.07 22.23
CA SER A 549 0.14 10.78 23.11
C SER A 549 0.01 11.42 24.48
N GLU A 550 0.49 10.73 25.51
CA GLU A 550 0.52 11.24 26.87
C GLU A 550 1.65 12.27 27.05
N ASP A 551 2.73 12.20 26.26
CA ASP A 551 3.74 13.27 26.17
C ASP A 551 3.16 14.51 25.47
N ASP A 552 3.15 15.63 26.18
CA ASP A 552 2.78 16.94 25.66
C ASP A 552 3.63 17.37 24.46
N THR A 553 4.89 16.96 24.38
CA THR A 553 5.83 17.33 23.31
C THR A 553 5.48 16.62 22.00
N GLU A 554 5.43 15.29 21.99
CA GLU A 554 4.97 14.47 20.86
C GLU A 554 3.56 14.90 20.42
N ARG A 555 2.64 15.08 21.38
CA ARG A 555 1.27 15.47 21.10
C ARG A 555 1.18 16.82 20.42
N MET A 556 1.87 17.86 20.95
CA MET A 556 1.86 19.18 20.31
C MET A 556 2.58 19.18 18.96
N ASN A 557 3.66 18.41 18.79
CA ASN A 557 4.31 18.24 17.48
C ASN A 557 3.38 17.61 16.43
N ALA A 558 2.58 16.62 16.81
CA ALA A 558 1.55 16.03 15.93
C ALA A 558 0.45 17.05 15.58
N TYR A 559 -0.02 17.83 16.55
CA TYR A 559 -1.01 18.88 16.28
C TYR A 559 -0.44 20.03 15.43
N HIS A 560 0.83 20.42 15.61
CA HIS A 560 1.49 21.42 14.77
C HIS A 560 1.59 20.91 13.32
N SER A 561 2.02 19.67 13.08
CA SER A 561 2.06 19.13 11.71
C SER A 561 0.69 18.86 11.10
N LEU A 562 -0.35 18.64 11.91
CA LEU A 562 -1.74 18.69 11.43
C LEU A 562 -2.13 20.13 11.01
N GLY A 563 -1.71 21.15 11.77
CA GLY A 563 -1.89 22.56 11.43
C GLY A 563 -1.15 22.97 10.15
N GLU A 564 0.11 22.58 10.01
CA GLU A 564 0.95 22.77 8.80
C GLU A 564 0.30 22.14 7.57
N LEU A 565 -0.16 20.88 7.69
CA LEU A 565 -0.87 20.17 6.62
C LEU A 565 -2.15 20.91 6.21
N MET A 566 -2.94 21.36 7.18
CA MET A 566 -4.20 22.09 6.96
C MET A 566 -4.02 23.55 6.52
N MET A 567 -2.85 24.19 6.70
CA MET A 567 -2.64 25.62 6.37
C MET A 567 -3.19 26.02 4.98
N PRO A 568 -2.80 25.37 3.86
CA PRO A 568 -3.28 25.71 2.52
C PRO A 568 -4.73 25.28 2.22
N TRP A 569 -5.44 24.62 3.15
CA TRP A 569 -6.85 24.27 2.94
C TRP A 569 -7.73 25.53 2.92
N PRO A 570 -8.77 25.59 2.06
CA PRO A 570 -9.73 26.70 2.04
C PRO A 570 -10.24 27.07 3.43
N THR A 571 -10.44 28.36 3.67
CA THR A 571 -10.79 28.90 5.00
C THR A 571 -12.18 28.45 5.46
N THR A 572 -12.20 27.45 6.35
CA THR A 572 -13.42 26.92 6.98
C THR A 572 -13.32 26.97 8.50
N GLY A 573 -14.03 27.91 9.12
CA GLY A 573 -13.93 28.18 10.55
C GLY A 573 -12.63 28.94 10.91
N ALA A 574 -12.31 28.97 12.21
CA ALA A 574 -11.07 29.58 12.69
C ALA A 574 -9.87 28.66 12.42
N SER A 575 -8.78 29.23 11.90
CA SER A 575 -7.48 28.56 11.87
C SER A 575 -6.87 28.53 13.28
N PRO A 576 -6.20 27.45 13.70
CA PRO A 576 -5.43 27.44 14.95
C PRO A 576 -4.24 28.41 14.82
N SER A 577 -4.06 29.32 15.78
CA SER A 577 -2.90 30.23 15.80
C SER A 577 -1.80 29.65 16.69
N THR A 578 -0.54 29.74 16.28
CA THR A 578 0.60 29.33 17.12
C THR A 578 0.78 30.18 18.38
N THR A 579 0.05 31.30 18.50
CA THR A 579 -0.07 32.10 19.72
C THR A 579 -1.11 31.57 20.71
N ASP A 580 -1.95 30.60 20.32
CA ASP A 580 -3.01 30.06 21.16
C ASP A 580 -2.45 29.17 22.27
N ALA A 581 -3.08 29.18 23.45
CA ALA A 581 -2.76 28.22 24.50
C ALA A 581 -2.91 26.76 23.98
N PRO A 582 -2.05 25.79 24.38
CA PRO A 582 -2.03 24.44 23.83
C PRO A 582 -3.37 23.67 23.85
N HIS A 583 -4.30 24.01 24.76
CA HIS A 583 -5.67 23.48 24.72
C HIS A 583 -6.50 24.09 23.57
N ALA A 584 -6.45 25.41 23.39
CA ALA A 584 -7.20 26.12 22.36
C ALA A 584 -6.71 25.75 20.95
N TYR A 585 -5.39 25.64 20.75
CA TYR A 585 -4.81 25.16 19.48
C TYR A 585 -5.37 23.80 19.07
N ARG A 586 -5.36 22.82 19.99
CA ARG A 586 -5.87 21.46 19.76
C ARG A 586 -7.36 21.44 19.42
N GLU A 587 -8.16 22.21 20.14
CA GLU A 587 -9.60 22.33 19.86
C GLU A 587 -9.87 23.02 18.52
N ALA A 588 -9.13 24.07 18.16
CA ALA A 588 -9.24 24.76 16.87
C ALA A 588 -8.84 23.85 15.69
N ALA A 589 -7.74 23.10 15.82
CA ALA A 589 -7.29 22.13 14.81
C ALA A 589 -8.34 21.02 14.57
N ALA A 590 -8.88 20.43 15.64
CA ALA A 590 -9.92 19.39 15.53
C ALA A 590 -11.21 19.95 14.87
N ARG A 591 -11.61 21.18 15.21
CA ARG A 591 -12.75 21.87 14.56
C ARG A 591 -12.50 22.14 13.07
N ARG A 592 -11.32 22.67 12.70
CA ARG A 592 -10.96 22.94 11.29
C ARG A 592 -11.06 21.65 10.47
N TYR A 593 -10.43 20.56 10.93
CA TYR A 593 -10.53 19.25 10.26
C TYR A 593 -11.98 18.80 10.10
N CYS A 594 -12.78 18.78 11.18
CA CYS A 594 -14.15 18.26 11.12
C CYS A 594 -15.04 19.08 10.17
N GLN A 595 -14.89 20.41 10.15
CA GLN A 595 -15.64 21.29 9.24
C GLN A 595 -15.17 21.14 7.79
N SER A 596 -13.86 21.16 7.52
CA SER A 596 -13.32 20.97 6.16
C SER A 596 -13.75 19.62 5.56
N PHE A 597 -13.69 18.55 6.37
CA PHE A 597 -14.10 17.20 5.96
C PHE A 597 -15.59 17.12 5.62
N ALA A 598 -16.45 17.61 6.53
CA ALA A 598 -17.89 17.65 6.33
C ALA A 598 -18.29 18.48 5.10
N LYS A 599 -17.63 19.63 4.89
CA LYS A 599 -17.87 20.52 3.76
C LYS A 599 -17.49 19.89 2.42
N ALA A 600 -16.34 19.24 2.35
CA ALA A 600 -15.83 18.63 1.12
C ALA A 600 -16.56 17.33 0.75
N PHE A 601 -16.78 16.43 1.72
CA PHE A 601 -17.24 15.06 1.47
C PHE A 601 -18.70 14.80 1.85
N GLY A 602 -19.39 15.74 2.50
CA GLY A 602 -20.83 15.66 2.81
C GLY A 602 -21.22 14.58 3.84
N ARG A 603 -20.25 13.92 4.47
CA ARG A 603 -20.42 12.93 5.54
C ARG A 603 -19.57 13.31 6.77
N PRO A 604 -19.93 12.85 7.98
CA PRO A 604 -19.05 13.01 9.13
C PRO A 604 -17.72 12.26 8.93
N PRO A 605 -16.60 12.79 9.47
CA PRO A 605 -15.35 12.04 9.59
C PRO A 605 -15.51 10.87 10.58
N ILE A 606 -14.65 9.87 10.44
CA ILE A 606 -14.44 8.86 11.49
C ILE A 606 -13.35 9.42 12.41
N LEU A 607 -13.67 9.57 13.70
CA LEU A 607 -12.80 10.26 14.65
C LEU A 607 -11.65 9.36 15.13
N PRO A 608 -10.45 9.93 15.40
CA PRO A 608 -9.34 9.20 15.99
C PRO A 608 -9.62 8.83 17.46
N LYS A 609 -9.00 7.75 17.92
CA LYS A 609 -9.36 7.05 19.17
C LYS A 609 -8.15 6.81 20.07
N LEU A 610 -8.36 6.89 21.39
CA LEU A 610 -7.40 6.47 22.40
C LEU A 610 -7.15 4.96 22.30
N VAL A 611 -5.92 4.55 22.56
CA VAL A 611 -5.47 3.15 22.46
C VAL A 611 -6.12 2.32 23.58
N PRO A 612 -6.78 1.19 23.27
CA PRO A 612 -7.41 0.35 24.29
C PRO A 612 -6.37 -0.25 25.25
N SER A 613 -6.36 0.19 26.51
CA SER A 613 -5.49 -0.36 27.56
C SER A 613 -6.29 -1.10 28.64
N ARG A 614 -5.67 -2.11 29.26
CA ARG A 614 -6.26 -2.83 30.40
C ARG A 614 -6.44 -1.96 31.64
N ASN A 615 -5.67 -0.87 31.78
CA ASN A 615 -5.71 0.00 32.95
C ASN A 615 -7.05 0.74 33.09
N HIS A 616 -7.83 0.85 32.00
CA HIS A 616 -9.18 1.41 32.01
C HIS A 616 -10.28 0.38 32.38
N MET A 617 -9.94 -0.84 32.80
CA MET A 617 -10.91 -1.87 33.21
C MET A 617 -10.63 -2.40 34.62
N ARG A 618 -11.55 -2.15 35.56
CA ARG A 618 -11.64 -2.95 36.79
C ARG A 618 -12.43 -4.23 36.52
N CYS A 619 -11.76 -5.37 36.68
CA CYS A 619 -12.33 -6.71 36.83
C CYS A 619 -13.20 -7.27 35.69
N ARG A 620 -12.58 -8.09 34.83
CA ARG A 620 -12.90 -9.54 34.71
C ARG A 620 -11.75 -10.30 34.04
N LEU A 621 -11.94 -11.62 33.86
CA LEU A 621 -10.87 -12.63 33.72
C LEU A 621 -9.77 -12.30 32.69
N PRO A 622 -8.48 -12.59 33.00
CA PRO A 622 -7.39 -12.34 32.10
C PRO A 622 -7.37 -13.32 30.91
N TYR A 623 -6.93 -12.77 29.79
CA TYR A 623 -6.63 -13.47 28.54
C TYR A 623 -5.82 -14.77 28.73
N LYS A 624 -6.37 -15.92 28.33
CA LYS A 624 -5.59 -17.16 28.14
C LYS A 624 -4.75 -17.01 26.86
N ARG A 625 -3.43 -16.89 27.04
CA ARG A 625 -2.45 -16.70 25.96
C ARG A 625 -2.39 -17.90 25.02
#